data_AF-A0A7S0EGT4-F1
#
_entry.id   AF-A0A7S0EGT4-F1
#
_cell.length_a   1.000
_cell.length_b   1.000
_cell.length_c   1.000
_cell.angle_alpha   90.00
_cell.angle_beta   90.00
_cell.angle_gamma   90.00
#
_symmetry.space_group_name_H-M   'P 1'
#
loop_
_entity.id
_entity.type
_entity.pdbx_description
1 polymer ?
#
loop_
_entity_poly.entity_id
_entity_poly.type
_entity_poly.pdbx_seq_one_letter_code
_entity_poly.pdbx_strand_id
1 'polypeptide(L)'
;GDPRVSAMASVRSYSLGIGVRGRAAIRSVSEELWEGVKARGVECDKFSLHLGKRVIQIRQKSAMLVSEPSVLLNRADLCSALLDGLTSLPRERLQLRFSSRCTGVDLEGRRVRWEEE
;
A
#
# COMPACT_ATOMS: atom_id res chain seq x y z
N GLY A 1 11.47 -13.02 -3.86
CA GLY A 1 12.10 -11.79 -4.40
C GLY A 1 11.66 -10.55 -3.65
N ASP A 2 12.58 -9.61 -3.41
CA ASP A 2 12.31 -8.30 -2.83
C ASP A 2 11.55 -7.41 -3.84
N PRO A 3 10.35 -6.86 -3.51
CA PRO A 3 9.55 -6.08 -4.44
C PRO A 3 10.20 -4.73 -4.83
N ARG A 4 11.25 -4.29 -4.12
CA ARG A 4 12.01 -3.08 -4.46
C ARG A 4 12.93 -3.30 -5.67
N VAL A 5 13.32 -4.54 -5.93
CA VAL A 5 14.24 -4.91 -7.02
C VAL A 5 13.49 -5.23 -8.30
N SER A 6 12.25 -5.73 -8.18
CA SER A 6 11.41 -6.08 -9.33
C SER A 6 10.41 -4.96 -9.64
N ALA A 7 10.88 -3.89 -10.29
CA ALA A 7 10.01 -2.88 -10.90
C ALA A 7 9.27 -3.41 -12.15
N MET A 8 9.63 -4.61 -12.63
CA MET A 8 8.91 -5.27 -13.73
C MET A 8 7.47 -5.50 -13.30
N ALA A 9 6.54 -5.05 -14.15
CA ALA A 9 5.12 -5.33 -14.04
C ALA A 9 4.93 -6.82 -13.74
N SER A 10 4.70 -7.13 -12.46
CA SER A 10 4.35 -8.50 -12.08
C SER A 10 3.10 -8.89 -12.88
N VAL A 11 2.84 -10.19 -13.04
CA VAL A 11 1.59 -10.72 -13.62
C VAL A 11 0.32 -10.06 -13.03
N ARG A 12 0.43 -9.39 -11.87
CA ARG A 12 -0.60 -8.58 -11.22
C ARG A 12 -0.20 -7.10 -11.10
N SER A 13 0.01 -6.41 -12.23
CA SER A 13 0.17 -4.95 -12.25
C SER A 13 -1.20 -4.28 -12.29
N TYR A 14 -1.62 -3.67 -11.18
CA TYR A 14 -2.82 -2.84 -11.14
C TYR A 14 -2.62 -1.62 -10.24
N SER A 15 -3.31 -0.54 -10.57
CA SER A 15 -3.35 0.67 -9.78
C SER A 15 -4.29 0.50 -8.59
N LEU A 16 -3.88 1.03 -7.45
CA LEU A 16 -4.63 1.05 -6.20
C LEU A 16 -4.98 2.49 -5.84
N GLY A 17 -6.20 2.71 -5.37
CA GLY A 17 -6.59 3.98 -4.74
C GLY A 17 -6.61 3.88 -3.23
N ILE A 18 -5.70 4.57 -2.56
CA ILE A 18 -5.67 4.69 -1.11
C ILE A 18 -6.58 5.83 -0.68
N GLY A 19 -7.77 5.47 -0.19
CA GLY A 19 -8.70 6.39 0.44
C GLY A 19 -8.43 6.57 1.95
N VAL A 20 -9.39 7.20 2.64
CA VAL A 20 -9.30 7.58 4.06
C VAL A 20 -8.88 6.43 4.99
N ARG A 21 -9.41 5.22 4.78
CA ARG A 21 -9.10 4.06 5.65
C ARG A 21 -7.67 3.57 5.49
N GLY A 22 -7.19 3.44 4.25
CA GLY A 22 -5.82 3.01 3.99
C GLY A 22 -4.82 4.05 4.49
N ARG A 23 -5.13 5.34 4.31
CA ARG A 23 -4.33 6.42 4.89
C ARG A 23 -4.27 6.34 6.41
N ALA A 24 -5.42 6.24 7.08
CA ALA A 24 -5.48 6.15 8.53
C ALA A 24 -4.69 4.94 9.08
N ALA A 25 -4.76 3.80 8.41
CA ALA A 25 -4.00 2.62 8.78
C ALA A 25 -2.48 2.84 8.67
N ILE A 26 -2.00 3.49 7.59
CA ILE A 26 -0.58 3.77 7.41
C ILE A 26 -0.10 4.84 8.41
N ARG A 27 -0.85 5.93 8.56
CA ARG A 27 -0.56 7.00 9.53
C ARG A 27 -0.53 6.52 10.97
N SER A 28 -1.28 5.48 11.31
CA SER A 28 -1.25 4.87 12.65
C SER A 28 0.11 4.26 13.01
N VAL A 29 0.93 3.95 11.99
CA VAL A 29 2.31 3.50 12.19
C VAL A 29 3.23 4.72 12.33
N SER A 30 3.22 5.64 11.36
CA SER A 30 3.85 6.96 11.45
C SER A 30 3.41 7.88 10.31
N GLU A 31 3.55 9.21 10.49
CA GLU A 31 3.26 10.18 9.43
C GLU A 31 4.32 10.13 8.32
N GLU A 32 5.59 9.91 8.68
CA GLU A 32 6.70 9.80 7.72
C GLU A 32 6.51 8.62 6.76
N LEU A 33 5.95 7.51 7.25
CA LEU A 33 5.61 6.36 6.40
C LEU A 33 4.50 6.72 5.41
N TRP A 34 3.49 7.46 5.86
CA TRP A 34 2.43 7.93 4.97
C TRP A 34 2.97 8.89 3.91
N GLU A 35 3.79 9.87 4.29
CA GLU A 35 4.40 10.80 3.33
C GLU A 35 5.30 10.07 2.33
N GLY A 36 6.04 9.05 2.76
CA GLY A 36 6.81 8.17 1.87
C GLY A 36 5.94 7.41 0.86
N VAL A 37 4.77 6.91 1.27
CA VAL A 37 3.79 6.27 0.37
C VAL A 37 3.17 7.30 -0.58
N LYS A 38 2.78 8.46 -0.05
CA LYS A 38 2.16 9.55 -0.81
C LYS A 38 3.08 10.06 -1.92
N ALA A 39 4.38 10.18 -1.63
CA ALA A 39 5.40 10.61 -2.60
C ALA A 39 5.56 9.67 -3.80
N ARG A 40 5.12 8.41 -3.71
CA ARG A 40 5.15 7.44 -4.82
C ARG A 40 3.86 7.38 -5.64
N GLY A 41 2.85 8.15 -5.25
CA GLY A 41 1.54 8.14 -5.91
C GLY A 41 1.16 9.48 -6.50
N VAL A 42 -0.02 9.50 -7.12
CA VAL A 42 -0.67 10.68 -7.66
C VAL A 42 -1.94 10.94 -6.87
N GLU A 43 -2.06 12.13 -6.30
CA GLU A 43 -3.29 12.54 -5.63
C GLU A 43 -4.46 12.65 -6.64
N CYS A 44 -5.60 12.09 -6.26
CA CYS A 44 -6.82 12.07 -7.04
C CYS A 44 -8.01 12.49 -6.18
N ASP A 45 -8.60 13.62 -6.57
CA ASP A 45 -9.81 14.21 -6.01
C ASP A 45 -11.06 13.96 -6.87
N LYS A 46 -10.88 13.47 -8.10
CA LYS A 46 -11.95 13.28 -9.10
C LYS A 46 -12.43 11.83 -9.13
N PHE A 47 -13.58 11.59 -8.52
CA PHE A 47 -14.31 10.34 -8.66
C PHE A 47 -15.50 10.56 -9.57
N SER A 48 -15.42 10.07 -10.79
CA SER A 48 -16.45 10.23 -11.82
C SER A 48 -17.15 8.90 -12.07
N LEU A 49 -18.48 8.91 -12.04
CA LEU A 49 -19.32 7.81 -12.52
C LEU A 49 -19.73 8.10 -13.96
N HIS A 50 -19.37 7.22 -14.87
CA HIS A 50 -19.79 7.30 -16.27
C HIS A 50 -21.06 6.46 -16.46
N LEU A 51 -22.18 7.09 -16.78
CA LEU A 51 -23.47 6.44 -17.08
C LEU A 51 -23.87 6.76 -18.52
N GLY A 52 -23.48 5.88 -19.45
CA GLY A 52 -23.66 6.12 -20.89
C GLY A 52 -22.90 7.38 -21.32
N LYS A 53 -23.64 8.38 -21.81
CA LYS A 53 -23.08 9.70 -22.20
C LYS A 53 -23.00 10.71 -21.05
N ARG A 54 -23.45 10.37 -19.84
CA ARG A 54 -23.44 11.26 -18.67
C ARG A 54 -22.24 10.97 -17.78
N VAL A 55 -21.64 12.02 -17.23
CA VAL A 55 -20.56 11.93 -16.23
C VAL A 55 -21.05 12.60 -14.95
N ILE A 56 -21.11 11.84 -13.86
CA ILE A 56 -21.54 12.32 -12.53
C ILE A 56 -20.31 12.37 -11.62
N GLN A 57 -20.04 13.52 -11.01
CA GLN A 57 -18.99 13.62 -9.99
C GLN A 57 -19.51 13.09 -8.64
N ILE A 58 -18.93 11.98 -8.17
CA ILE A 58 -19.30 11.31 -6.91
C ILE A 58 -18.76 12.08 -5.69
N ARG A 59 -17.56 12.67 -5.82
CA ARG A 59 -17.00 13.55 -4.79
C ARG A 59 -17.18 15.00 -5.21
N GLN A 60 -18.04 15.72 -4.51
CA GLN A 60 -18.12 17.16 -4.61
C GLN A 60 -17.12 17.78 -3.64
N LYS A 61 -16.28 18.70 -4.11
CA LYS A 61 -15.49 19.58 -3.23
C LYS A 61 -16.47 20.49 -2.49
N SER A 62 -16.81 20.14 -1.26
CA SER A 62 -17.54 21.05 -0.37
C SER A 62 -16.53 21.92 0.37
N ALA A 63 -16.75 23.23 0.40
CA ALA A 63 -15.92 24.16 1.17
C ALA A 63 -15.91 23.85 2.68
N MET A 64 -16.92 23.13 3.18
CA MET A 64 -17.03 22.71 4.59
C MET A 64 -16.37 21.34 4.87
N LEU A 65 -16.07 20.53 3.86
CA LEU A 65 -15.49 19.19 4.00
C LEU A 65 -14.25 19.08 3.12
N VAL A 66 -13.13 19.59 3.62
CA VAL A 66 -11.82 19.39 3.00
C VAL A 66 -11.39 17.93 3.22
N SER A 67 -11.80 17.05 2.30
CA SER A 67 -11.32 15.67 2.29
C SER A 67 -10.01 15.62 1.52
N GLU A 68 -8.91 15.27 2.20
CA GLU A 68 -7.61 15.07 1.58
C GLU A 68 -7.71 14.00 0.47
N PRO A 69 -7.15 14.25 -0.74
CA PRO A 69 -7.36 13.44 -1.94
C PRO A 69 -6.87 12.00 -1.77
N SER A 70 -7.51 11.07 -2.48
CA SER A 70 -7.05 9.68 -2.45
C SER A 70 -5.74 9.58 -3.23
N VAL A 71 -4.84 8.67 -2.85
CA VAL A 71 -3.57 8.50 -3.57
C VAL A 71 -3.69 7.31 -4.51
N LEU A 72 -3.48 7.53 -5.80
CA LEU A 72 -3.41 6.49 -6.83
C LEU A 72 -1.95 6.09 -7.03
N LEU A 73 -1.63 4.81 -6.87
CA LEU A 73 -0.28 4.29 -7.09
C LEU A 73 -0.31 2.82 -7.52
N ASN A 74 0.77 2.33 -8.13
CA ASN A 74 0.88 0.91 -8.45
C ASN A 74 1.01 0.07 -7.16
N ARG A 75 0.46 -1.14 -7.16
CA ARG A 75 0.67 -2.11 -6.07
C ARG A 75 2.15 -2.30 -5.72
N ALA A 76 3.03 -2.42 -6.72
CA ALA A 76 4.46 -2.62 -6.49
C ALA A 76 5.07 -1.41 -5.77
N ASP A 77 4.71 -0.19 -6.19
CA ASP A 77 5.17 1.05 -5.57
C ASP A 77 4.69 1.17 -4.12
N LEU A 78 3.45 0.77 -3.83
CA LEU A 78 2.94 0.72 -2.47
C LEU A 78 3.77 -0.24 -1.61
N CYS A 79 3.98 -1.48 -2.07
CA CYS A 79 4.78 -2.47 -1.33
C CYS A 79 6.21 -1.97 -1.07
N SER A 80 6.84 -1.38 -2.09
CA SER A 80 8.20 -0.84 -1.99
C SER A 80 8.28 0.35 -1.03
N ALA A 81 7.35 1.31 -1.11
CA ALA A 81 7.29 2.44 -0.18
C ALA A 81 7.11 1.97 1.27
N LEU A 82 6.23 0.99 1.50
CA LEU A 82 6.01 0.44 2.84
C LEU A 82 7.27 -0.24 3.37
N LEU A 83 7.97 -1.04 2.56
CA LEU A 83 9.21 -1.67 2.97
C LEU A 83 10.30 -0.65 3.30
N ASP A 84 10.47 0.38 2.47
CA ASP A 84 11.48 1.41 2.71
C ASP A 84 11.20 2.18 4.00
N GLY A 85 9.95 2.58 4.23
CA GLY A 85 9.60 3.25 5.48
C GLY A 85 9.69 2.33 6.70
N LEU A 86 9.20 1.08 6.62
CA LEU A 86 9.26 0.13 7.74
C LEU A 86 10.70 -0.30 8.09
N THR A 87 11.61 -0.35 7.10
CA THR A 87 13.03 -0.68 7.35
C THR A 87 13.84 0.48 7.91
N SER A 88 13.33 1.71 7.81
CA SER A 88 13.90 2.87 8.52
C SER A 88 13.59 2.87 10.03
N LEU A 89 12.60 2.09 10.47
CA LEU A 89 12.29 1.91 11.89
C LEU A 89 13.38 1.05 12.58
N PRO A 90 13.54 1.16 13.91
CA PRO A 90 14.55 0.39 14.65
C PRO A 90 14.49 -1.11 14.35
N ARG A 91 15.64 -1.68 13.95
CA ARG A 91 15.77 -3.07 13.43
C ARG A 91 15.31 -4.16 14.40
N GLU A 92 15.28 -3.87 15.69
CA GLU A 92 14.88 -4.81 16.74
C GLU A 92 13.42 -5.27 16.63
N ARG A 93 12.58 -4.52 15.89
CA ARG A 93 11.13 -4.78 15.79
C ARG A 93 10.72 -5.48 14.49
N LEU A 94 11.61 -5.58 13.50
CA LEU A 94 11.25 -6.09 12.18
C LEU A 94 12.39 -6.88 11.54
N GLN A 95 12.13 -8.16 11.27
CA GLN A 95 12.97 -8.99 10.42
C GLN A 95 12.22 -9.30 9.12
N LEU A 96 12.80 -8.90 7.98
CA LEU A 96 12.28 -9.23 6.66
C LEU A 96 13.04 -10.43 6.10
N ARG A 97 12.31 -11.46 5.68
CA ARG A 97 12.87 -12.62 4.97
C ARG A 97 12.17 -12.73 3.61
N PHE A 98 12.95 -12.63 2.55
CA PHE A 98 12.48 -12.79 1.17
C PHE A 98 12.83 -14.18 0.68
N SER A 99 12.09 -14.66 -0.33
CA SER A 99 12.29 -16.01 -0.90
C SER A 99 12.15 -17.13 0.14
N SER A 100 11.41 -16.87 1.22
CA SER A 100 11.05 -17.85 2.22
C SER A 100 9.55 -18.09 2.13
N ARG A 101 9.15 -19.29 1.71
CA ARG A 101 7.74 -19.67 1.60
C ARG A 101 7.29 -20.37 2.88
N CYS A 102 6.19 -19.90 3.48
CA CYS A 102 5.54 -20.64 4.57
C CYS A 102 4.87 -21.89 4.00
N THR A 103 5.30 -23.07 4.44
CA THR A 103 4.79 -24.37 3.97
C THR A 103 3.92 -25.07 5.01
N GLY A 104 3.95 -24.64 6.26
CA GLY A 104 3.05 -25.16 7.28
C GLY A 104 3.16 -24.44 8.61
N VAL A 105 2.10 -24.55 9.41
CA VAL A 105 2.04 -24.00 10.76
C VAL A 105 1.65 -25.13 11.71
N ASP A 106 2.46 -25.31 12.75
CA ASP A 106 2.14 -26.14 13.91
C ASP A 106 1.66 -25.22 15.03
N LEU A 107 0.35 -25.28 15.29
CA LEU A 107 -0.31 -24.41 16.27
C LEU A 107 -0.05 -24.86 17.72
N GLU A 108 0.07 -26.17 17.96
CA GLU A 108 0.32 -26.72 19.29
C GLU A 108 1.78 -26.46 19.70
N GLY A 109 2.72 -26.78 18.81
CA GLY A 109 4.15 -26.52 19.02
C GLY A 109 4.55 -25.06 18.82
N ARG A 110 3.64 -24.20 18.36
CA ARG A 110 3.86 -22.77 18.03
C ARG A 110 5.03 -22.56 17.08
N ARG A 111 5.11 -23.38 16.03
CA ARG A 111 6.19 -23.35 15.04
C ARG A 111 5.65 -23.09 13.65
N VAL A 112 6.46 -22.41 12.83
CA VAL A 112 6.19 -22.21 11.41
C VAL A 112 7.30 -22.90 10.63
N ARG A 113 6.93 -23.68 9.61
CA ARG A 113 7.85 -24.32 8.69
C ARG A 113 7.99 -23.47 7.44
N TRP A 114 9.23 -23.30 7.01
CA TRP A 114 9.61 -22.49 5.87
C TRP A 114 10.39 -23.35 4.89
N GLU A 115 10.23 -23.07 3.61
CA GLU A 115 11.07 -23.55 2.52
C GLU A 115 11.86 -22.35 1.98
N GLU A 116 13.18 -22.51 1.85
CA GLU A 116 14.05 -21.50 1.28
C GLU A 116 14.24 -21.80 -0.22
N GLU A 117 13.89 -20.83 -1.06
CA GLU A 117 14.09 -20.85 -2.53
C GLU A 117 15.37 -20.10 -2.93
#